data_AF-A0A7K4CZP0-F1
#
_entry.id   AF-A0A7K4CZP0-F1
#
_cell.length_a   1.000
_cell.length_b   1.000
_cell.length_c   1.000
_cell.angle_alpha   90.00
_cell.angle_beta   90.00
_cell.angle_gamma   90.00
#
_symmetry.space_group_name_H-M   'P 1'
#
loop_
_entity.id
_entity.type
_entity.pdbx_description
1 polymer ?
#
loop_
_entity_poly.entity_id
_entity_poly.type
_entity_poly.pdbx_seq_one_letter_code
_entity_poly.pdbx_strand_id
1 'polypeptide(L)'
;MKEAGAQAVLVSCPNCYLQFEMEQAALQKLDVNVHLPVFFITDLIGLAIGLSPEDLGMQQHVIDPAPVLASIGKIMKTRESVDLVLKDFDMDEIERCIACGACKDDCPSCKNGTMDPPALFKKVISGQLEDVLKDPSLWACLDCYTCHEMCSLGMGWHDTLKKLRNMAAKKGYIAKGFERQADTFGRLLKVIPPSKSKRRALGLPDPAEMNADDLKQKLHEMNE
;
A
#
# COMPACT_ATOMS: atom_id res chain seq x y z
N MET A 1 -35.58 0.35 13.87
CA MET A 1 -34.17 0.59 13.47
C MET A 1 -33.71 -0.42 12.43
N LYS A 2 -33.72 -1.72 12.74
CA LYS A 2 -33.34 -2.78 11.78
C LYS A 2 -34.20 -2.77 10.50
N GLU A 3 -35.52 -2.61 10.63
CA GLU A 3 -36.44 -2.46 9.49
C GLU A 3 -36.11 -1.25 8.60
N ALA A 4 -35.45 -0.23 9.14
CA ALA A 4 -34.99 0.95 8.41
C ALA A 4 -33.59 0.75 7.80
N GLY A 5 -33.02 -0.46 7.87
CA GLY A 5 -31.70 -0.79 7.31
C GLY A 5 -30.51 -0.44 8.22
N ALA A 6 -30.74 -0.07 9.49
CA ALA A 6 -29.65 0.18 10.42
C ALA A 6 -28.82 -1.09 10.66
N GLN A 7 -27.49 -0.96 10.59
CA GLN A 7 -26.55 -2.07 10.79
C GLN A 7 -25.98 -2.13 12.21
N ALA A 8 -26.07 -1.03 12.96
CA ALA A 8 -25.67 -0.93 14.36
C ALA A 8 -26.42 0.20 15.07
N VAL A 9 -26.37 0.22 16.40
CA VAL A 9 -26.82 1.34 17.23
C VAL A 9 -25.60 1.97 17.91
N LEU A 10 -25.51 3.30 17.86
CA LEU A 10 -24.50 4.04 18.62
C LEU A 10 -25.16 4.72 19.81
N VAL A 11 -24.55 4.57 20.99
CA VAL A 11 -25.03 5.20 22.22
C VAL A 11 -23.89 5.90 22.95
N SER A 12 -24.21 6.97 23.67
CA SER A 12 -23.27 7.70 24.54
C SER A 12 -23.67 7.65 26.02
N CYS A 13 -24.82 7.05 26.33
CA CYS A 13 -25.31 6.87 27.69
C CYS A 13 -25.08 5.42 28.13
N PRO A 14 -24.39 5.17 29.27
CA PRO A 14 -24.16 3.81 29.78
C PRO A 14 -25.45 3.05 30.04
N ASN A 15 -26.51 3.74 30.48
CA ASN A 15 -27.82 3.12 30.68
C ASN A 15 -28.45 2.68 29.35
N CYS A 16 -28.29 3.47 28.28
CA CYS A 16 -28.75 3.07 26.95
C CYS A 16 -27.95 1.88 26.42
N TYR A 17 -26.64 1.82 26.67
CA TYR A 17 -25.81 0.68 26.28
C TYR A 17 -26.31 -0.60 26.97
N LEU A 18 -26.48 -0.58 28.30
CA LEU A 18 -27.03 -1.71 29.04
C LEU A 18 -28.42 -2.10 28.53
N GLN A 19 -29.31 -1.12 28.33
CA GLN A 19 -30.67 -1.37 27.86
C GLN A 19 -30.69 -1.99 26.46
N PHE A 20 -29.95 -1.44 25.49
CA PHE A 20 -30.00 -1.95 24.12
C PHE A 20 -29.19 -3.23 23.92
N GLU A 21 -28.13 -3.46 24.70
CA GLU A 21 -27.26 -4.63 24.57
C GLU A 21 -27.79 -5.83 25.36
N MET A 22 -28.12 -5.65 26.65
CA MET A 22 -28.55 -6.74 27.53
C MET A 22 -29.97 -7.22 27.23
N GLU A 23 -30.89 -6.31 26.90
CA GLU A 23 -32.27 -6.69 26.57
C GLU A 23 -32.35 -7.45 25.25
N GLN A 24 -31.39 -7.30 24.33
CA GLN A 24 -31.35 -8.13 23.13
C GLN A 24 -31.11 -9.61 23.48
N ALA A 25 -30.29 -9.91 24.48
CA ALA A 25 -30.13 -11.28 24.97
C ALA A 25 -31.38 -11.79 25.68
N ALA A 26 -32.13 -10.92 26.36
CA ALA A 26 -33.42 -11.28 26.95
C ALA A 26 -34.48 -11.57 25.86
N LEU A 27 -34.53 -10.75 24.82
CA LEU A 27 -35.43 -10.91 23.66
C LEU A 27 -35.14 -12.20 22.88
N GLN A 28 -33.86 -12.60 22.77
CA GLN A 28 -33.51 -13.89 22.16
C GLN A 28 -34.14 -15.08 22.91
N LYS A 29 -34.28 -15.01 24.24
CA LYS A 29 -34.96 -16.07 25.03
C LYS A 29 -36.46 -16.15 24.74
N LEU A 30 -37.04 -15.09 24.17
CA LEU A 30 -38.42 -15.01 23.72
C LEU A 30 -38.56 -15.28 22.21
N ASP A 31 -37.52 -15.84 21.59
CA ASP A 31 -37.43 -16.10 20.14
C ASP A 31 -37.52 -14.84 19.26
N VAL A 32 -37.17 -13.68 19.83
CA VAL A 32 -37.12 -12.39 19.12
C VAL A 32 -35.66 -12.05 18.81
N ASN A 33 -35.26 -12.26 17.55
CA ASN A 33 -33.88 -12.10 17.10
C ASN A 33 -33.63 -10.74 16.41
N VAL A 34 -33.31 -9.71 17.21
CA VAL A 34 -32.96 -8.37 16.71
C VAL A 34 -31.54 -8.34 16.15
N HIS A 35 -30.55 -8.94 16.83
CA HIS A 35 -29.17 -9.12 16.36
C HIS A 35 -28.57 -7.83 15.76
N LEU A 36 -28.69 -6.72 16.48
CA LEU A 36 -28.22 -5.40 16.08
C LEU A 36 -27.14 -4.93 17.06
N PRO A 37 -25.85 -4.96 16.68
CA PRO A 37 -24.76 -4.60 17.59
C PRO A 37 -24.90 -3.17 18.12
N VAL A 38 -24.65 -2.98 19.42
CA VAL A 38 -24.66 -1.66 20.07
C VAL A 38 -23.22 -1.26 20.39
N PHE A 39 -22.80 -0.10 19.89
CA PHE A 39 -21.49 0.49 20.20
C PHE A 39 -21.66 1.65 21.17
N PHE A 40 -20.77 1.73 22.16
CA PHE A 40 -20.58 2.94 22.92
C PHE A 40 -19.74 3.93 22.11
N ILE A 41 -19.90 5.23 22.34
CA ILE A 41 -19.21 6.27 21.55
C ILE A 41 -17.68 6.12 21.58
N THR A 42 -17.10 5.62 22.68
CA THR A 42 -15.66 5.40 22.80
C THR A 42 -15.16 4.31 21.86
N ASP A 43 -16.00 3.33 21.51
CA ASP A 43 -15.65 2.24 20.61
C ASP A 43 -15.34 2.80 19.22
N LEU A 44 -16.21 3.68 18.72
CA LEU A 44 -16.01 4.33 17.42
C LEU A 44 -14.86 5.36 17.45
N ILE A 45 -14.70 6.08 18.55
CA ILE A 45 -13.57 7.01 18.73
C ILE A 45 -12.25 6.23 18.70
N GLY A 46 -12.19 5.11 19.43
CA GLY A 46 -11.02 4.24 19.49
C GLY A 46 -10.65 3.68 18.12
N LEU A 47 -11.64 3.16 17.38
CA LEU A 47 -11.44 2.72 16.01
C LEU A 47 -10.96 3.87 15.12
N ALA A 48 -11.54 5.07 15.25
CA ALA A 48 -11.17 6.23 14.44
C ALA A 48 -9.73 6.72 14.68
N ILE A 49 -9.17 6.51 15.87
CA ILE A 49 -7.78 6.83 16.19
C ILE A 49 -6.81 5.66 15.97
N GLY A 50 -7.30 4.54 15.44
CA GLY A 50 -6.47 3.39 15.03
C GLY A 50 -6.27 2.31 16.09
N LEU A 51 -7.07 2.28 17.17
CA LEU A 51 -7.06 1.15 18.11
C LEU A 51 -7.69 -0.09 17.47
N SER A 52 -7.16 -1.27 17.79
CA SER A 52 -7.70 -2.53 17.28
C SER A 52 -9.00 -2.92 18.00
N PRO A 53 -9.90 -3.70 17.36
CA PRO A 53 -11.06 -4.27 18.03
C PRO A 53 -10.71 -5.03 19.31
N GLU A 54 -9.55 -5.70 19.32
CA GLU A 54 -9.04 -6.44 20.47
C GLU A 54 -8.65 -5.51 21.63
N ASP A 55 -7.96 -4.40 21.34
CA ASP A 55 -7.58 -3.38 22.34
C ASP A 55 -8.80 -2.69 22.95
N LEU A 56 -9.88 -2.56 22.17
CA LEU A 56 -11.14 -1.97 22.59
C LEU A 56 -12.06 -2.94 23.34
N GLY A 57 -11.70 -4.22 23.41
CA GLY A 57 -12.50 -5.22 24.13
C GLY A 57 -13.78 -5.60 23.39
N MET A 58 -13.81 -5.54 22.05
CA MET A 58 -15.01 -5.82 21.24
C MET A 58 -15.59 -7.23 21.45
N GLN A 59 -14.78 -8.17 21.92
CA GLN A 59 -15.20 -9.51 22.34
C GLN A 59 -16.11 -9.54 23.57
N GLN A 60 -16.25 -8.43 24.29
CA GLN A 60 -17.11 -8.29 25.46
C GLN A 60 -18.56 -7.94 25.12
N HIS A 61 -18.84 -7.58 23.86
CA HIS A 61 -20.20 -7.36 23.41
C HIS A 61 -21.03 -8.63 23.55
N VAL A 62 -22.29 -8.47 23.93
CA VAL A 62 -23.24 -9.57 24.04
C VAL A 62 -23.70 -10.00 22.65
N ILE A 63 -23.82 -9.03 21.72
CA ILE A 63 -24.16 -9.24 20.32
C ILE A 63 -22.89 -9.10 19.48
N ASP A 64 -22.58 -10.10 18.66
CA ASP A 64 -21.35 -10.13 17.85
C ASP A 64 -21.23 -8.90 16.92
N PRO A 65 -20.23 -8.01 17.14
CA PRO A 65 -20.04 -6.83 16.33
C PRO A 65 -19.27 -7.10 15.02
N ALA A 66 -18.77 -8.32 14.78
CA ALA A 66 -17.92 -8.66 13.64
C ALA A 66 -18.47 -8.25 12.26
N PRO A 67 -19.78 -8.39 11.94
CA PRO A 67 -20.31 -7.97 10.64
C PRO A 67 -20.17 -6.45 10.39
N VAL A 68 -20.32 -5.65 11.44
CA VAL A 68 -20.19 -4.19 11.38
C VAL A 68 -18.72 -3.79 11.35
N LEU A 69 -17.90 -4.42 12.19
CA LEU A 69 -16.45 -4.21 12.21
C LEU A 69 -15.80 -4.54 10.87
N ALA A 70 -16.28 -5.57 10.14
CA ALA A 70 -15.81 -5.87 8.79
C ALA A 70 -16.11 -4.72 7.81
N SER A 71 -17.22 -4.02 7.98
CA SER A 71 -17.59 -2.86 7.16
C SER A 71 -16.76 -1.63 7.53
N ILE A 72 -16.57 -1.37 8.83
CA ILE A 72 -15.70 -0.30 9.33
C ILE A 72 -14.25 -0.53 8.89
N GLY A 73 -13.75 -1.76 8.99
CA GLY A 73 -12.40 -2.13 8.58
C GLY A 73 -12.14 -1.91 7.08
N LYS A 74 -13.16 -2.08 6.22
CA LYS A 74 -13.05 -1.69 4.81
C LYS A 74 -12.88 -0.18 4.65
N ILE A 75 -13.66 0.62 5.38
CA ILE A 75 -13.58 2.09 5.36
C ILE A 75 -12.22 2.56 5.87
N MET A 76 -11.72 1.99 6.97
CA MET A 76 -10.43 2.33 7.56
C MET A 76 -9.25 1.98 6.64
N LYS A 77 -9.28 0.82 5.98
CA LYS A 77 -8.25 0.45 4.98
C LYS A 77 -8.22 1.42 3.79
N THR A 78 -9.38 1.86 3.33
CA THR A 78 -9.48 2.91 2.31
C THR A 78 -8.85 4.21 2.81
N ARG A 79 -9.11 4.59 4.07
CA ARG A 79 -8.54 5.80 4.67
C ARG A 79 -7.02 5.74 4.83
N GLU A 80 -6.47 4.64 5.32
CA GLU A 80 -5.00 4.44 5.42
C GLU A 80 -4.34 4.53 4.04
N SER A 81 -4.97 3.94 3.02
CA SER A 81 -4.52 4.04 1.64
C SER A 81 -4.56 5.49 1.14
N VAL A 82 -5.60 6.25 1.50
CA VAL A 82 -5.72 7.68 1.16
C VAL A 82 -4.66 8.51 1.87
N ASP A 83 -4.44 8.33 3.17
CA ASP A 83 -3.43 9.08 3.94
C ASP A 83 -2.02 8.85 3.39
N LEU A 84 -1.71 7.61 3.02
CA LEU A 84 -0.44 7.26 2.38
C LEU A 84 -0.30 7.93 1.00
N VAL A 85 -1.37 7.93 0.21
CA VAL A 85 -1.39 8.60 -1.10
C VAL A 85 -1.20 10.12 -0.95
N LEU A 86 -1.92 10.77 -0.05
CA LEU A 86 -1.83 12.22 0.19
C LEU A 86 -0.46 12.66 0.72
N LYS A 87 0.24 11.78 1.44
CA LYS A 87 1.57 12.07 1.96
C LYS A 87 2.66 11.97 0.89
N ASP A 88 2.61 10.93 0.07
CA ASP A 88 3.69 10.60 -0.86
C ASP A 88 3.46 11.17 -2.27
N PHE A 89 2.24 11.59 -2.61
CA PHE A 89 1.86 12.07 -3.94
C PHE A 89 1.15 13.43 -3.91
N ASP A 90 1.49 14.29 -4.88
CA ASP A 90 0.74 15.50 -5.18
C ASP A 90 -0.43 15.13 -6.11
N MET A 91 -1.65 15.23 -5.58
CA MET A 91 -2.86 14.81 -6.27
C MET A 91 -3.17 15.70 -7.47
N ASP A 92 -2.92 17.00 -7.37
CA ASP A 92 -3.20 17.93 -8.47
C ASP A 92 -2.23 17.67 -9.63
N GLU A 93 -0.97 17.35 -9.34
CA GLU A 93 0.01 16.92 -10.33
C GLU A 93 -0.41 15.61 -11.02
N ILE A 94 -0.87 14.62 -10.26
CA ILE A 94 -1.35 13.36 -10.82
C ILE A 94 -2.60 13.58 -11.69
N GLU A 95 -3.56 14.38 -11.24
CA GLU A 95 -4.78 14.67 -12.00
C GLU A 95 -4.47 15.40 -13.31
N ARG A 96 -3.61 16.42 -13.27
CA ARG A 96 -3.12 17.12 -14.48
C ARG A 96 -2.41 16.14 -15.42
N CYS A 97 -1.60 15.24 -14.88
CA CYS A 97 -0.90 14.22 -15.66
C CYS A 97 -1.87 13.27 -16.36
N ILE A 98 -2.89 12.77 -15.66
CA ILE A 98 -3.91 11.88 -16.21
C ILE A 98 -4.68 12.57 -17.34
N ALA A 99 -5.05 13.84 -17.15
CA ALA A 99 -5.78 14.62 -18.15
C ALA A 99 -4.93 14.93 -19.39
N CYS A 100 -3.64 15.23 -19.20
CA CYS A 100 -2.73 15.57 -20.29
C CYS A 100 -2.33 14.35 -21.14
N GLY A 101 -1.77 13.31 -20.51
CA GLY A 101 -1.37 12.06 -21.17
C GLY A 101 -0.39 12.17 -22.35
N ALA A 102 0.17 13.36 -22.64
CA ALA A 102 0.82 13.65 -23.92
C ALA A 102 2.03 12.75 -24.25
N CYS A 103 2.82 12.36 -23.24
CA CYS A 103 4.01 11.52 -23.44
C CYS A 103 3.70 10.03 -23.64
N LYS A 104 2.42 9.62 -23.61
CA LYS A 104 2.00 8.21 -23.77
C LYS A 104 2.42 7.63 -25.10
N ASP A 105 2.30 8.40 -26.16
CA ASP A 105 2.64 7.96 -27.52
C ASP A 105 4.15 7.99 -27.80
N ASP A 106 4.97 8.44 -26.86
CA ASP A 106 6.43 8.34 -26.94
C ASP A 106 7.00 7.24 -26.03
N CYS A 107 6.25 6.85 -25.01
CA CYS A 107 6.65 5.81 -24.07
C CYS A 107 6.76 4.44 -24.76
N PRO A 108 7.95 3.80 -24.78
CA PRO A 108 8.12 2.47 -25.39
C PRO A 108 7.23 1.40 -24.74
N SER A 109 7.07 1.45 -23.42
CA SER A 109 6.25 0.49 -22.67
C SER A 109 4.75 0.65 -22.98
N CYS A 110 4.28 1.87 -23.26
CA CYS A 110 2.91 2.13 -23.69
C CYS A 110 2.68 1.66 -25.13
N LYS A 111 3.61 1.95 -26.06
CA LYS A 111 3.54 1.49 -27.46
C LYS A 111 3.42 -0.03 -27.56
N ASN A 112 4.15 -0.74 -26.72
CA ASN A 112 4.13 -2.21 -26.70
C ASN A 112 2.95 -2.78 -25.89
N GLY A 113 2.05 -1.94 -25.34
CA GLY A 113 0.89 -2.38 -24.57
C GLY A 113 1.23 -2.98 -23.21
N THR A 114 2.47 -2.85 -22.74
CA THR A 114 2.96 -3.47 -21.49
C THR A 114 2.63 -2.67 -20.23
N MET A 115 2.30 -1.37 -20.38
CA MET A 115 1.96 -0.47 -19.27
C MET A 115 1.09 0.68 -19.75
N ASP A 116 0.17 1.13 -18.90
CA ASP A 116 -0.63 2.36 -19.10
C ASP A 116 -0.56 3.24 -17.83
N PRO A 117 0.42 4.16 -17.74
CA PRO A 117 0.62 4.97 -16.53
C PRO A 117 -0.59 5.83 -16.16
N PRO A 118 -1.29 6.54 -17.09
CA PRO A 118 -2.54 7.22 -16.75
C PRO A 118 -3.61 6.30 -16.12
N ALA A 119 -3.74 5.05 -16.58
CA ALA A 119 -4.66 4.10 -15.99
C ALA A 119 -4.22 3.65 -14.59
N LEU A 120 -2.93 3.43 -14.37
CA LEU A 120 -2.38 3.13 -13.04
C LEU A 120 -2.60 4.31 -12.07
N PHE A 121 -2.32 5.53 -12.51
CA PHE A 121 -2.51 6.73 -11.70
C PHE A 121 -3.99 6.98 -11.39
N LYS A 122 -4.90 6.69 -12.32
CA LYS A 122 -6.34 6.76 -12.07
C LYS A 122 -6.78 5.80 -10.95
N LYS A 123 -6.17 4.61 -10.86
CA LYS A 123 -6.40 3.68 -9.74
C LYS A 123 -5.82 4.20 -8.42
N VAL A 124 -4.68 4.90 -8.45
CA VAL A 124 -4.11 5.53 -7.26
C VAL A 124 -5.09 6.58 -6.69
N ILE A 125 -5.57 7.50 -7.53
CA ILE A 125 -6.48 8.56 -7.08
C ILE A 125 -7.87 8.04 -6.67
N SER A 126 -8.29 6.87 -7.17
CA SER A 126 -9.56 6.24 -6.78
C SER A 126 -9.45 5.38 -5.52
N GLY A 127 -8.30 5.41 -4.82
CA GLY A 127 -8.07 4.65 -3.59
C GLY A 127 -7.76 3.17 -3.81
N GLN A 128 -7.49 2.74 -5.05
CA GLN A 128 -7.14 1.36 -5.41
C GLN A 128 -5.62 1.13 -5.42
N LEU A 129 -4.91 1.74 -4.46
CA LEU A 129 -3.45 1.69 -4.40
C LEU A 129 -2.92 0.25 -4.34
N GLU A 130 -3.55 -0.62 -3.56
CA GLU A 130 -3.11 -2.00 -3.38
C GLU A 130 -3.14 -2.81 -4.69
N ASP A 131 -4.10 -2.53 -5.58
CA ASP A 131 -4.18 -3.16 -6.89
C ASP A 131 -3.04 -2.68 -7.80
N VAL A 132 -2.66 -1.41 -7.69
CA VAL A 132 -1.53 -0.83 -8.42
C VAL A 132 -0.20 -1.44 -7.96
N LEU A 133 -0.01 -1.63 -6.66
CA LEU A 133 1.24 -2.20 -6.11
C LEU A 133 1.46 -3.66 -6.53
N LYS A 134 0.37 -4.40 -6.80
CA LYS A 134 0.41 -5.80 -7.28
C LYS A 134 0.45 -5.92 -8.80
N ASP A 135 0.18 -4.85 -9.52
CA ASP A 135 0.10 -4.86 -10.98
C ASP A 135 1.50 -5.06 -11.59
N PRO A 136 1.77 -6.16 -12.32
CA PRO A 136 3.09 -6.41 -12.89
C PRO A 136 3.50 -5.37 -13.93
N SER A 137 2.55 -4.65 -14.54
CA SER A 137 2.84 -3.58 -15.51
C SER A 137 3.60 -2.40 -14.87
N LEU A 138 3.52 -2.23 -13.54
CA LEU A 138 4.27 -1.21 -12.80
C LEU A 138 5.80 -1.34 -13.01
N TRP A 139 6.27 -2.56 -13.26
CA TRP A 139 7.68 -2.89 -13.48
C TRP A 139 8.11 -2.83 -14.95
N ALA A 140 7.21 -2.48 -15.88
CA ALA A 140 7.52 -2.40 -17.30
C ALA A 140 8.12 -1.05 -17.74
N CYS A 141 8.16 -0.05 -16.85
CA CYS A 141 8.84 1.21 -17.12
C CYS A 141 10.36 0.99 -17.21
N LEU A 142 10.97 1.59 -18.24
CA LEU A 142 12.39 1.41 -18.57
C LEU A 142 13.31 2.47 -17.93
N ASP A 143 12.75 3.39 -17.13
CA ASP A 143 13.47 4.53 -16.55
C ASP A 143 14.27 5.32 -17.60
N CYS A 144 13.69 5.52 -18.79
CA CYS A 144 14.32 6.24 -19.90
C CYS A 144 14.12 7.77 -19.86
N TYR A 145 13.34 8.28 -18.89
CA TYR A 145 13.05 9.70 -18.68
C TYR A 145 12.39 10.47 -19.84
N THR A 146 11.99 9.81 -20.93
CA THR A 146 11.24 10.44 -22.03
C THR A 146 10.01 11.22 -21.54
N CYS A 147 9.31 10.70 -20.54
CA CYS A 147 8.17 11.38 -19.93
C CYS A 147 8.53 12.70 -19.23
N HIS A 148 9.75 12.87 -18.70
CA HIS A 148 10.20 14.15 -18.15
C HIS A 148 10.49 15.15 -19.26
N GLU A 149 11.25 14.71 -20.28
CA GLU A 149 11.63 15.58 -21.42
C GLU A 149 10.40 16.10 -22.19
N MET A 150 9.37 15.27 -22.33
CA MET A 150 8.14 15.64 -23.03
C MET A 150 7.15 16.42 -22.15
N CYS A 151 7.37 16.51 -20.84
CA CYS A 151 6.41 17.13 -19.93
C CYS A 151 6.55 18.65 -19.93
N SER A 152 5.55 19.35 -20.49
CA SER A 152 5.47 20.83 -20.43
C SER A 152 5.35 21.39 -19.02
N LEU A 153 5.01 20.56 -18.04
CA LEU A 153 4.86 20.93 -16.62
C LEU A 153 6.06 20.48 -15.76
N GLY A 154 7.05 19.79 -16.33
CA GLY A 154 8.25 19.33 -15.62
C GLY A 154 8.04 18.17 -14.62
N MET A 155 6.85 17.57 -14.60
CA MET A 155 6.43 16.53 -13.64
C MET A 155 6.99 15.15 -14.01
N GLY A 156 6.69 14.67 -15.23
CA GLY A 156 7.08 13.34 -15.71
C GLY A 156 6.41 12.17 -14.97
N TRP A 157 6.45 10.97 -15.55
CA TRP A 157 5.88 9.76 -14.91
C TRP A 157 6.88 9.04 -14.01
N HIS A 158 8.16 9.22 -14.24
CA HIS A 158 9.22 8.42 -13.65
C HIS A 158 9.20 8.50 -12.12
N ASP A 159 9.09 9.71 -11.55
CA ASP A 159 9.14 9.88 -10.10
C ASP A 159 7.92 9.25 -9.39
N THR A 160 6.73 9.42 -9.96
CA THR A 160 5.50 8.76 -9.47
C THR A 160 5.62 7.24 -9.56
N LEU A 161 6.06 6.70 -10.70
CA LEU A 161 6.26 5.26 -10.89
C LEU A 161 7.34 4.70 -9.94
N LYS A 162 8.42 5.45 -9.70
CA LYS A 162 9.48 5.10 -8.76
C LYS A 162 8.97 5.02 -7.32
N LYS A 163 8.17 6.00 -6.88
CA LYS A 163 7.51 5.98 -5.56
C LYS A 163 6.63 4.73 -5.43
N LEU A 164 5.78 4.46 -6.41
CA LEU A 164 4.93 3.26 -6.43
C LEU A 164 5.75 1.95 -6.39
N ARG A 165 6.82 1.83 -7.18
CA ARG A 165 7.72 0.66 -7.14
C ARG A 165 8.39 0.48 -5.78
N ASN A 166 8.82 1.56 -5.12
CA ASN A 166 9.38 1.49 -3.77
C ASN A 166 8.36 0.99 -2.75
N MET A 167 7.11 1.46 -2.84
CA MET A 167 6.02 0.98 -1.99
C MET A 167 5.71 -0.49 -2.25
N ALA A 168 5.65 -0.89 -3.51
CA ALA A 168 5.45 -2.28 -3.93
C ALA A 168 6.56 -3.20 -3.39
N ALA A 169 7.83 -2.79 -3.53
CA ALA A 169 8.97 -3.53 -3.03
C ALA A 169 8.95 -3.70 -1.51
N LYS A 170 8.59 -2.66 -0.74
CA LYS A 170 8.43 -2.75 0.73
C LYS A 170 7.38 -3.77 1.16
N LYS A 171 6.35 -4.00 0.32
CA LYS A 171 5.31 -5.02 0.54
C LYS A 171 5.65 -6.39 -0.06
N GLY A 172 6.83 -6.56 -0.65
CA GLY A 172 7.25 -7.82 -1.29
C GLY A 172 6.72 -8.02 -2.71
N TYR A 173 6.07 -7.02 -3.31
CA TYR A 173 5.60 -7.07 -4.71
C TYR A 173 6.70 -6.66 -5.69
N ILE A 174 7.86 -7.30 -5.59
CA ILE A 174 9.01 -7.08 -6.47
C ILE A 174 8.98 -8.06 -7.64
N ALA A 175 9.34 -7.59 -8.83
CA ALA A 175 9.52 -8.49 -9.97
C ALA A 175 10.70 -9.45 -9.72
N LYS A 176 10.50 -10.75 -9.94
CA LYS A 176 11.46 -11.85 -9.60
C LYS A 176 12.90 -11.61 -10.06
N GLY A 177 13.10 -10.96 -11.21
CA GLY A 177 14.44 -10.65 -11.72
C GLY A 177 15.19 -9.64 -10.83
N PHE A 178 14.49 -8.66 -10.27
CA PHE A 178 15.07 -7.64 -9.41
C PHE A 178 15.39 -8.16 -8.01
N GLU A 179 14.58 -9.09 -7.48
CA GLU A 179 14.83 -9.71 -6.18
C GLU A 179 16.20 -10.42 -6.14
N ARG A 180 16.48 -11.24 -7.16
CA ARG A 180 17.79 -11.92 -7.29
C ARG A 180 18.95 -10.93 -7.42
N GLN A 181 18.74 -9.85 -8.15
CA GLN A 181 19.74 -8.80 -8.34
C GLN A 181 20.04 -8.07 -7.03
N ALA A 182 19.01 -7.77 -6.23
CA ALA A 182 19.15 -7.15 -4.92
C ALA A 182 19.89 -8.05 -3.93
N ASP A 183 19.56 -9.35 -3.87
CA ASP A 183 20.30 -10.33 -3.05
C ASP A 183 21.77 -10.43 -3.48
N THR A 184 22.02 -10.55 -4.79
CA THR A 184 23.38 -10.62 -5.31
C THR A 184 24.18 -9.36 -4.96
N PHE A 185 23.56 -8.18 -5.08
CA PHE A 185 24.18 -6.92 -4.68
C PHE A 185 24.47 -6.88 -3.19
N GLY A 186 23.55 -7.34 -2.33
CA GLY A 186 23.79 -7.42 -0.88
C GLY A 186 25.02 -8.27 -0.54
N ARG A 187 25.18 -9.40 -1.22
CA ARG A 187 26.28 -10.35 -0.96
C ARG A 187 27.61 -9.97 -1.59
N LEU A 188 27.59 -9.38 -2.80
CA LEU A 188 28.78 -9.21 -3.64
C LEU A 188 29.03 -7.77 -4.10
N LEU A 189 28.14 -6.84 -3.77
CA LEU A 189 28.10 -5.48 -4.33
C LEU A 189 28.13 -5.44 -5.86
N LYS A 190 27.64 -6.51 -6.47
CA LYS A 190 27.49 -6.68 -7.90
C LYS A 190 26.09 -7.19 -8.17
N VAL A 191 25.48 -6.66 -9.21
CA VAL A 191 24.17 -7.12 -9.70
C VAL A 191 24.28 -8.49 -10.39
N ILE A 192 25.46 -8.79 -10.93
CA ILE A 192 25.79 -10.07 -11.58
C ILE A 192 27.09 -10.61 -10.98
N PRO A 193 27.14 -11.88 -10.55
CA PRO A 193 28.36 -12.46 -10.01
C PRO A 193 29.49 -12.48 -11.06
N PRO A 194 30.72 -12.08 -10.70
CA PRO A 194 31.82 -12.08 -11.64
C PRO A 194 32.29 -13.50 -11.96
N SER A 195 32.56 -13.78 -13.24
CA SER A 195 33.12 -15.07 -13.67
C SER A 195 34.64 -15.08 -13.52
N LYS A 196 35.16 -15.76 -12.48
CA LYS A 196 36.61 -15.94 -12.25
C LYS A 196 37.30 -16.62 -13.44
N SER A 197 36.67 -17.65 -14.03
CA SER A 197 37.21 -18.37 -15.19
C SER A 197 37.39 -17.46 -16.42
N LYS A 198 36.37 -16.68 -16.81
CA LYS A 198 36.47 -15.76 -17.95
C LYS A 198 37.54 -14.67 -17.73
N ARG A 199 37.71 -14.20 -16.49
CA ARG A 199 38.76 -13.22 -16.16
C ARG A 199 40.16 -13.81 -16.32
N ARG A 200 40.39 -15.01 -15.79
CA ARG A 200 41.67 -15.73 -15.93
C ARG A 200 42.01 -16.03 -17.39
N ALA A 201 41.02 -16.40 -18.20
CA ALA A 201 41.19 -16.60 -19.65
C ALA A 201 41.64 -15.32 -20.39
N LEU A 202 41.36 -14.14 -19.84
CA LEU A 202 41.79 -12.84 -20.36
C LEU A 202 43.04 -12.29 -19.65
N GLY A 203 43.70 -13.07 -18.79
CA GLY A 203 44.87 -12.62 -18.02
C GLY A 203 44.54 -11.62 -16.90
N LEU A 204 43.27 -11.48 -16.51
CA LEU A 204 42.83 -10.57 -15.47
C LEU A 204 42.81 -11.25 -14.08
N PRO A 205 43.15 -10.53 -13.00
CA PRO A 205 43.14 -11.09 -11.64
C PRO A 205 41.71 -11.39 -11.17
N ASP A 206 41.58 -12.29 -10.20
CA ASP A 206 40.30 -12.56 -9.54
C ASP A 206 39.78 -11.27 -8.86
N PRO A 207 38.45 -11.05 -8.87
CA PRO A 207 37.85 -9.87 -8.26
C PRO A 207 37.95 -9.97 -6.73
N ALA A 208 38.22 -8.84 -6.07
CA ALA A 208 38.10 -8.73 -4.63
C ALA A 208 36.65 -8.98 -4.18
N GLU A 209 36.50 -9.63 -3.04
CA GLU A 209 35.19 -9.93 -2.44
C GLU A 209 34.85 -8.80 -1.45
N MET A 210 33.68 -8.19 -1.62
CA MET A 210 33.16 -7.13 -0.77
C MET A 210 31.65 -7.27 -0.72
N ASN A 211 31.06 -7.17 0.47
CA ASN A 211 29.63 -7.27 0.70
C ASN A 211 29.02 -5.92 1.16
N ALA A 212 27.70 -5.88 1.31
CA ALA A 212 27.01 -4.66 1.71
C ALA A 212 27.45 -4.09 3.07
N ASP A 213 27.85 -4.92 4.02
CA ASP A 213 28.27 -4.47 5.35
C ASP A 213 29.68 -3.85 5.29
N ASP A 214 30.57 -4.44 4.49
CA ASP A 214 31.89 -3.84 4.20
C ASP A 214 31.74 -2.44 3.58
N LEU A 215 30.78 -2.27 2.65
CA LEU A 215 30.49 -0.98 2.04
C LEU A 215 29.93 0.02 3.04
N LYS A 216 28.99 -0.40 3.89
CA LYS A 216 28.42 0.48 4.94
C LYS A 216 29.50 0.99 5.88
N GLN A 217 30.41 0.11 6.33
CA GLN A 217 31.51 0.52 7.19
C GLN A 217 32.38 1.59 6.53
N LYS A 218 32.77 1.38 5.26
CA LYS A 218 33.55 2.39 4.52
C LYS A 218 32.81 3.71 4.33
N LEU A 219 31.50 3.67 4.08
CA LEU A 219 30.70 4.89 3.98
C LEU A 219 30.64 5.64 5.31
N HIS A 220 30.60 4.94 6.45
CA HIS A 220 30.70 5.59 7.76
C HIS A 220 32.06 6.25 7.96
N GLU A 221 33.16 5.54 7.70
CA GLU A 221 34.53 6.07 7.80
C GLU A 221 34.78 7.30 6.90
N MET A 222 34.06 7.45 5.79
CA MET A 222 34.17 8.61 4.89
C MET A 222 33.37 9.84 5.32
N ASN A 223 32.37 9.65 6.20
CA ASN A 223 31.50 10.70 6.69
C ASN A 223 31.92 11.21 8.09
N GLU A 224 33.00 10.67 8.64
CA GLU A 224 33.73 11.16 9.82
C GLU A 224 34.90 12.07 9.40
#